data_AF-A0A843JN68-F1
#
_entry.id   AF-A0A843JN68-F1
#
_cell.length_a   1.000
_cell.length_b   1.000
_cell.length_c   1.000
_cell.angle_alpha   90.00
_cell.angle_beta   90.00
_cell.angle_gamma   90.00
#
_symmetry.space_group_name_H-M   'P 1'
#
loop_
_entity.id
_entity.type
_entity.pdbx_description
1 polymer ?
#
loop_
_entity_poly.entity_id
_entity_poly.type
_entity_poly.pdbx_seq_one_letter_code
_entity_poly.pdbx_strand_id
1 'polypeptide(L)' 'MDKFSSKDEMCVYCACGRIVALDRAEMSLKIALKKDLECTACRNRRISEEIDYLNNLYDGTIKEEF' A
#
# COMPACT_ATOMS: atom_id res chain seq x y z
N MET A 1 -0.61 13.70 22.52
CA MET A 1 -1.95 13.34 22.03
C MET A 1 -1.79 11.94 21.46
N ASP A 2 -1.68 10.96 22.36
CA ASP A 2 -1.14 9.62 22.06
C ASP A 2 -2.20 8.61 22.47
N LYS A 3 -3.15 8.38 21.56
CA LYS A 3 -4.21 7.37 21.73
C LYS A 3 -4.07 6.32 20.64
N PHE A 4 -3.03 5.49 20.72
CA PHE A 4 -2.95 4.29 19.91
C PHE A 4 -2.29 3.19 20.72
N SER A 5 -3.12 2.40 21.40
CA SER A 5 -2.80 1.02 21.68
C SER A 5 -4.11 0.30 21.99
N SER A 6 -4.87 0.05 20.93
CA SER A 6 -5.73 -1.13 20.91
C SER A 6 -4.78 -2.32 21.05
N LYS A 7 -5.07 -3.29 21.92
CA LYS A 7 -4.14 -4.41 22.24
C LYS A 7 -3.66 -5.21 21.02
N ASP A 8 -4.32 -5.07 19.87
CA ASP A 8 -4.07 -5.79 18.63
C ASP A 8 -3.42 -4.96 17.51
N GLU A 9 -3.03 -3.70 17.77
CA GLU A 9 -2.30 -2.89 16.79
C GLU A 9 -0.78 -3.11 16.88
N MET A 10 -0.14 -3.27 15.72
CA MET A 10 1.30 -3.45 15.55
C MET A 10 1.89 -2.30 14.73
N CYS A 11 2.97 -1.70 15.22
CA CYS A 11 3.70 -0.68 14.48
C CYS A 11 4.63 -1.33 13.44
N VAL A 12 4.53 -0.88 12.20
CA VAL A 12 5.39 -1.31 11.09
C VAL A 12 6.08 -0.11 10.45
N TYR A 13 7.30 -0.32 9.98
CA TYR A 13 8.07 0.69 9.28
C TYR A 13 7.78 0.61 7.78
N CYS A 14 7.19 1.67 7.22
CA CYS A 14 7.02 1.79 5.79
C CYS A 14 8.32 2.32 5.15
N ALA A 15 8.63 1.86 3.93
CA ALA A 15 9.82 2.28 3.18
C ALA A 15 9.94 3.81 2.97
N CYS A 16 8.84 4.56 3.04
CA CYS A 16 8.86 6.02 3.00
C CYS A 16 9.32 6.71 4.30
N GLY A 17 9.68 5.96 5.34
CA GLY A 17 10.16 6.50 6.61
C GLY A 17 9.08 6.71 7.68
N ARG A 18 7.81 6.42 7.36
CA ARG A 18 6.71 6.54 8.32
C ARG A 18 6.50 5.24 9.10
N ILE A 19 6.30 5.38 10.41
CA ILE A 19 5.79 4.31 11.27
C ILE A 19 4.26 4.36 11.20
N VAL A 20 3.62 3.22 10.92
CA VAL A 20 2.15 3.11 10.91
C VAL A 20 1.71 1.97 11.81
N ALA A 21 0.61 2.21 12.54
CA ALA A 21 -0.09 1.16 13.28
C ALA A 21 -0.98 0.41 12.29
N LEU A 22 -0.82 -0.91 12.21
CA LEU A 22 -1.71 -1.81 11.49
C LEU A 22 -2.33 -2.80 12.47
N ASP A 23 -3.57 -3.19 12.21
CA ASP A 23 -4.17 -4.30 12.94
C ASP A 23 -3.39 -5.61 12.69
N ARG A 24 -3.21 -6.42 13.74
CA ARG A 24 -2.44 -7.67 13.69
C ARG A 24 -3.03 -8.68 12.71
N ALA A 25 -4.36 -8.79 12.62
CA ALA A 25 -5.00 -9.68 11.66
C ALA A 25 -4.80 -9.16 10.22
N GLU A 26 -4.93 -7.85 10.00
CA GLU A 26 -4.63 -7.22 8.70
C GLU A 26 -3.17 -7.47 8.28
N MET A 27 -2.22 -7.26 9.18
CA MET A 27 -0.80 -7.51 8.94
C MET A 27 -0.55 -8.97 8.58
N SER A 28 -1.10 -9.90 9.36
CA SER A 28 -0.93 -11.35 9.15
C SER A 28 -1.47 -11.76 7.79
N LEU A 29 -2.64 -11.23 7.40
CA LEU A 29 -3.23 -11.48 6.09
C LEU A 29 -2.36 -10.93 4.95
N LYS A 30 -1.83 -9.70 5.09
CA LYS A 30 -0.96 -9.11 4.06
C LYS A 30 0.32 -9.92 3.87
N ILE A 31 0.96 -10.34 4.96
CA ILE A 31 2.14 -11.21 4.91
C ILE A 31 1.80 -12.56 4.24
N ALA A 32 0.69 -13.19 4.61
CA ALA A 32 0.24 -14.45 4.02
C ALA A 32 -0.01 -14.32 2.50
N LEU A 33 -0.52 -13.17 2.06
CA LEU A 33 -0.73 -12.82 0.66
C LEU A 33 0.54 -12.32 -0.05
N LYS A 34 1.70 -12.31 0.64
CA LYS A 34 2.97 -11.76 0.13
C LYS A 34 2.85 -10.30 -0.35
N LYS A 35 1.99 -9.52 0.32
CA LYS A 35 1.81 -8.08 0.08
C LYS A 35 2.70 -7.27 0.99
N ASP A 36 3.16 -6.13 0.50
CA ASP A 36 3.95 -5.20 1.28
C ASP A 36 3.16 -4.57 2.43
N LEU A 37 3.84 -4.33 3.54
CA LEU A 37 3.33 -3.57 4.67
C LEU A 37 3.73 -2.11 4.51
N GLU A 38 2.78 -1.29 4.07
CA GLU A 38 3.02 0.09 3.69
C GLU A 38 1.98 1.03 4.32
N CYS A 39 2.38 2.30 4.50
CA CYS A 39 1.45 3.34 4.92
C CYS A 39 0.38 3.57 3.85
N THR A 40 -0.79 4.08 4.26
CA THR A 40 -1.91 4.35 3.34
C THR A 40 -1.51 5.26 2.18
N ALA A 41 -0.59 6.21 2.40
CA ALA A 41 -0.12 7.10 1.34
C ALA A 41 0.71 6.37 0.27
N CYS A 42 1.65 5.51 0.67
CA CYS A 42 2.43 4.69 -0.26
C CYS A 42 1.53 3.68 -0.98
N ARG A 43 0.63 3.05 -0.23
CA ARG A 43 -0.36 2.11 -0.77
C ARG A 43 -1.19 2.75 -1.87
N ASN A 44 -1.77 3.91 -1.58
CA ASN A 44 -2.63 4.61 -2.52
C ASN A 44 -1.83 5.08 -3.73
N ARG A 45 -0.60 5.59 -3.54
CA ARG A 45 0.26 5.96 -4.66
C ARG A 45 0.53 4.79 -5.60
N ARG A 46 0.96 3.64 -5.07
CA ARG A 46 1.23 2.43 -5.86
C ARG A 46 -0.01 1.94 -6.60
N ILE A 47 -1.16 1.90 -5.91
CA ILE A 47 -2.45 1.52 -6.54
C ILE A 47 -2.82 2.49 -7.65
N SER A 48 -2.65 3.80 -7.45
CA SER A 48 -2.90 4.81 -8.49
C SER A 48 -1.98 4.62 -9.70
N GLU A 49 -0.67 4.43 -9.49
CA GLU A 49 0.29 4.18 -10.58
C GLU A 49 -0.08 2.90 -11.37
N GLU A 50 -0.54 1.85 -10.69
CA GLU A 50 -1.01 0.61 -11.32
C GLU A 50 -2.30 0.81 -12.12
N ILE A 51 -3.27 1.56 -11.57
CA ILE A 51 -4.50 1.92 -12.28
C ILE A 51 -4.18 2.76 -13.51
N ASP A 52 -3.31 3.76 -13.40
CA ASP A 52 -2.92 4.62 -14.52
C ASP A 52 -2.22 3.80 -15.61
N TYR A 53 -1.35 2.85 -15.24
CA TYR A 53 -0.74 1.92 -16.19
C TYR A 53 -1.79 1.07 -16.91
N LEU A 54 -2.73 0.47 -16.18
CA LEU A 54 -3.79 -0.35 -16.76
C LEU A 54 -4.72 0.45 -17.66
N ASN A 55 -5.12 1.65 -17.22
CA ASN A 55 -5.93 2.56 -18.03
C ASN A 55 -5.20 2.92 -19.32
N ASN A 56 -3.91 3.26 -19.25
CA ASN A 56 -3.14 3.54 -20.46
C ASN A 56 -3.10 2.35 -21.42
N LEU A 57 -2.92 1.13 -20.87
CA LEU A 57 -2.88 -0.11 -21.65
C LEU A 57 -4.21 -0.42 -22.36
N TYR A 58 -5.35 -0.18 -21.71
CA TYR A 58 -6.67 -0.58 -22.23
C TYR A 58 -7.46 0.55 -22.89
N ASP A 59 -7.19 1.81 -22.57
CA ASP A 59 -7.83 2.99 -23.18
C ASP A 59 -7.19 3.38 -24.54
N GLY A 60 -6.15 2.66 -24.97
CA GLY A 60 -5.49 2.86 -26.26
C GLY A 60 -4.57 4.09 -26.33
N THR A 61 -4.11 4.60 -25.19
CA THR A 61 -3.22 5.78 -25.11
C THR A 61 -1.74 5.44 -25.08
N ILE A 62 -1.35 4.16 -24.95
CA ILE A 62 0.04 3.74 -25.22
C ILE A 62 0.30 3.94 -26.71
N LYS A 63 0.97 5.04 -27.05
CA LYS A 63 1.63 5.18 -28.35
C LYS A 63 2.77 4.17 -28.36
N GLU A 64 2.62 3.09 -29.11
CA GLU A 64 3.77 2.28 -29.51
C GLU A 64 4.71 3.21 -30.30
N GLU A 65 5.76 3.70 -29.64
CA GLU A 65 6.87 4.36 -30.34
C GLU A 65 7.63 3.27 -31.09
N PHE A 66 7.27 3.08 -32.37
CA PHE A 66 8.06 2.34 -33.36
C PHE A 66 9.25 3.17 -33.87
#